data_AF-A0A955IIP2-F1
#
_entry.id   AF-A0A955IIP2-F1
#
_cell.length_a   1.000
_cell.length_b   1.000
_cell.length_c   1.000
_cell.angle_alpha   90.00
_cell.angle_beta   90.00
_cell.angle_gamma   90.00
#
_symmetry.space_group_name_H-M   'P 1'
#
loop_
_entity.id
_entity.type
_entity.pdbx_description
1 polymer ?
#
loop_
_entity_poly.entity_id
_entity_poly.type
_entity_poly.pdbx_seq_one_letter_code
_entity_poly.pdbx_strand_id
1 'polypeptide(L)'
;MKSRRKRLVVGPETPETALPGRVPRVARLMALAIKYDGLLRKGVVADLSELARLCQVTQPRMTQIMNLLHLAPDIQEQILDLPAVPKGRDPITERALRPIAAEPSWTRQRSAWRAARNHD
;
A
#
# COMPACT_ATOMS: atom_id res chain seq x y z
N MET A 1 -54.69 -17.47 -21.87
CA MET A 1 -53.66 -17.48 -22.94
C MET A 1 -52.29 -17.56 -22.29
N LYS A 2 -51.46 -18.56 -22.66
CA LYS A 2 -50.19 -18.91 -22.00
C LYS A 2 -49.05 -17.98 -22.45
N SER A 3 -48.41 -17.28 -21.51
CA SER A 3 -47.24 -16.43 -21.78
C SER A 3 -45.98 -17.28 -21.97
N ARG A 4 -45.32 -17.08 -23.11
CA ARG A 4 -44.18 -17.84 -23.63
C ARG A 4 -42.91 -17.45 -22.85
N ARG A 5 -42.41 -18.32 -21.97
CA ARG A 5 -41.11 -18.12 -21.30
C ARG A 5 -40.00 -18.08 -22.36
N LYS A 6 -39.33 -16.95 -22.48
CA LYS A 6 -38.10 -16.80 -23.28
C LYS A 6 -36.99 -17.55 -22.54
N ARG A 7 -36.41 -18.56 -23.21
CA ARG A 7 -35.32 -19.38 -22.69
C ARG A 7 -34.03 -18.58 -22.86
N LEU A 8 -33.38 -18.20 -21.77
CA LEU A 8 -32.03 -17.65 -21.80
C LEU A 8 -31.08 -18.78 -22.24
N VAL A 9 -30.45 -18.61 -23.39
CA VAL A 9 -29.35 -19.44 -23.81
C VAL A 9 -28.13 -18.93 -23.06
N VAL A 10 -27.55 -19.77 -22.20
CA VAL A 10 -26.27 -19.50 -21.56
C VAL A 10 -25.23 -19.49 -22.68
N GLY A 11 -24.65 -18.32 -22.95
CA GLY A 11 -23.47 -18.19 -23.81
C GLY A 11 -22.28 -18.91 -23.18
N PRO A 12 -21.26 -19.29 -23.97
CA PRO A 12 -20.09 -19.98 -23.45
C PRO A 12 -19.49 -19.17 -22.29
N GLU A 13 -19.16 -19.85 -21.19
CA GLU A 13 -18.57 -19.23 -20.01
C GLU A 13 -17.35 -18.41 -20.43
N THR A 14 -17.46 -17.09 -20.33
CA THR A 14 -16.30 -16.21 -20.41
C THR A 14 -15.35 -16.72 -19.32
N PRO A 15 -14.11 -17.13 -19.64
CA PRO A 15 -13.16 -17.50 -18.60
C PRO A 15 -13.08 -16.33 -17.65
N GLU A 16 -13.48 -16.57 -16.40
CA GLU A 16 -13.45 -15.62 -15.32
C GLU A 16 -11.98 -15.25 -15.14
N THR A 17 -11.50 -14.21 -15.85
CA THR A 17 -10.19 -13.63 -15.61
C THR A 17 -10.22 -13.16 -14.18
N ALA A 18 -9.73 -14.00 -13.27
CA ALA A 18 -9.64 -13.71 -11.86
C ALA A 18 -9.00 -12.33 -11.75
N LEU A 19 -9.77 -11.37 -11.23
CA LEU A 19 -9.30 -10.00 -11.09
C LEU A 19 -7.94 -10.07 -10.39
N PRO A 20 -6.88 -9.45 -10.95
CA PRO A 20 -5.60 -9.41 -10.26
C PRO A 20 -5.87 -8.84 -8.86
N GLY A 21 -5.37 -9.52 -7.83
CA GLY A 21 -5.68 -9.20 -6.44
C GLY A 21 -5.49 -7.71 -6.11
N ARG A 22 -6.03 -7.26 -4.98
CA ARG A 22 -5.93 -5.85 -4.60
C ARG A 22 -4.47 -5.45 -4.36
N VAL A 23 -4.08 -4.24 -4.73
CA VAL A 23 -2.77 -3.68 -4.35
C VAL A 23 -2.64 -3.70 -2.82
N PRO A 24 -1.49 -4.10 -2.26
CA PRO A 24 -1.24 -4.02 -0.81
C PRO A 24 -1.43 -2.60 -0.29
N ARG A 25 -2.02 -2.42 0.90
CA ARG A 25 -2.25 -1.08 1.44
C ARG A 25 -0.93 -0.35 1.70
N VAL A 26 0.09 -1.08 2.14
CA VAL A 26 1.41 -0.52 2.42
C VAL A 26 2.10 0.03 1.16
N ALA A 27 1.93 -0.62 0.01
CA ALA A 27 2.41 -0.13 -1.28
C ALA A 27 1.76 1.21 -1.65
N ARG A 28 0.43 1.34 -1.46
CA ARG A 28 -0.26 2.63 -1.66
C ARG A 28 0.22 3.72 -0.71
N LEU A 29 0.51 3.38 0.56
CA LEU A 29 1.02 4.36 1.52
C LEU A 29 2.44 4.81 1.16
N MET A 30 3.30 3.92 0.67
CA MET A 30 4.63 4.27 0.17
C MET A 30 4.54 5.23 -1.01
N ALA A 31 3.70 4.92 -2.00
CA ALA A 31 3.48 5.79 -3.15
C ALA A 31 2.95 7.19 -2.73
N LEU A 32 2.06 7.24 -1.74
CA LEU A 32 1.59 8.52 -1.18
C LEU A 32 2.72 9.28 -0.48
N ALA A 33 3.56 8.62 0.31
CA ALA A 33 4.68 9.26 0.98
C ALA A 33 5.64 9.91 -0.03
N ILE A 34 5.97 9.20 -1.12
CA ILE A 34 6.82 9.73 -2.21
C ILE A 34 6.15 10.94 -2.88
N LYS A 35 4.84 10.85 -3.17
CA LYS A 35 4.09 11.98 -3.75
C LYS A 35 4.11 13.20 -2.83
N TYR A 36 3.90 12.99 -1.53
CA TYR A 36 3.84 14.07 -0.55
C TYR A 36 5.19 14.72 -0.29
N ASP A 37 6.28 13.94 -0.27
CA ASP A 37 7.65 14.48 -0.26
C ASP A 37 7.87 15.42 -1.45
N GLY A 38 7.40 15.03 -2.63
CA GLY A 38 7.43 15.89 -3.81
C GLY A 38 6.64 17.19 -3.66
N LEU A 39 5.49 17.19 -2.99
CA LEU A 39 4.70 18.40 -2.73
C LEU A 39 5.39 19.33 -1.73
N LEU A 40 5.97 18.78 -0.67
CA LEU A 40 6.72 19.52 0.35
C LEU A 40 7.97 20.16 -0.26
N ARG A 41 8.75 19.40 -1.03
CA ARG A 41 9.97 19.91 -1.69
C ARG A 41 9.69 21.01 -2.71
N LYS A 42 8.52 20.96 -3.37
CA LYS A 42 8.07 22.00 -4.31
C LYS A 42 7.45 23.21 -3.62
N GLY A 43 7.26 23.17 -2.30
CA GLY A 43 6.58 24.23 -1.53
C GLY A 43 5.09 24.35 -1.84
N VAL A 44 4.47 23.34 -2.46
CA VAL A 44 3.02 23.32 -2.74
C VAL A 44 2.23 23.12 -1.43
N VAL A 45 2.83 22.44 -0.48
CA VAL A 45 2.35 22.28 0.89
C VAL A 45 3.48 22.68 1.83
N ALA A 46 3.19 23.47 2.86
CA ALA A 46 4.19 24.07 3.74
C ALA A 46 4.76 23.04 4.73
N ASP A 47 3.92 22.18 5.31
CA ASP A 47 4.33 21.23 6.34
C ASP A 47 3.42 20.00 6.46
N LEU A 48 3.81 19.07 7.36
CA LEU A 48 3.04 17.85 7.64
C LEU A 48 1.67 18.11 8.27
N SER A 49 1.50 19.23 8.98
CA SER A 49 0.24 19.58 9.64
C SER A 49 -0.78 20.05 8.61
N GLU A 50 -0.36 20.86 7.64
CA GLU A 50 -1.17 21.23 6.48
C GLU A 50 -1.55 20.00 5.66
N LEU A 51 -0.58 19.14 5.37
CA LEU A 51 -0.83 17.90 4.65
C LEU A 51 -1.85 17.01 5.37
N ALA A 52 -1.75 16.89 6.70
CA ALA A 52 -2.69 16.12 7.51
C ALA A 52 -4.12 16.70 7.43
N ARG A 53 -4.27 18.03 7.50
CA ARG A 53 -5.56 18.71 7.33
C ARG A 53 -6.16 18.48 5.95
N LEU A 54 -5.37 18.65 4.89
CA LEU A 54 -5.80 18.45 3.50
C LEU A 54 -6.26 17.01 3.23
N CYS A 55 -5.56 16.03 3.83
CA CYS A 55 -5.90 14.62 3.71
C CYS A 55 -6.94 14.14 4.72
N GLN A 56 -7.46 15.01 5.60
CA GLN A 56 -8.41 14.67 6.68
C GLN A 56 -7.93 13.53 7.58
N VAL A 57 -6.63 13.52 7.91
CA VAL A 57 -6.03 12.57 8.85
C VAL A 57 -5.40 13.30 10.02
N THR A 58 -5.16 12.58 11.12
CA THR A 58 -4.42 13.14 12.25
C THR A 58 -2.95 13.37 11.88
N GLN A 59 -2.31 14.36 12.51
CA GLN A 59 -0.88 14.62 12.31
C GLN A 59 0.00 13.40 12.62
N PRO A 60 -0.22 12.62 13.72
CA PRO A 60 0.53 11.39 13.95
C PRO A 60 0.36 10.35 12.84
N ARG A 61 -0.82 10.26 12.22
CA ARG A 61 -1.04 9.36 11.09
C ARG A 61 -0.26 9.81 9.85
N MET A 62 -0.20 11.12 9.60
CA MET A 62 0.62 11.67 8.52
C MET A 62 2.10 11.37 8.75
N THR A 63 2.61 11.61 9.96
CA THR A 63 4.00 11.27 10.33
C THR A 63 4.30 9.79 10.11
N GLN A 64 3.41 8.87 10.47
CA GLN A 64 3.59 7.43 10.23
C GLN A 64 3.75 7.11 8.74
N ILE A 65 2.97 7.76 7.88
CA ILE A 65 3.07 7.57 6.43
C ILE A 65 4.40 8.12 5.91
N MET A 66 4.79 9.32 6.34
CA MET A 66 6.02 9.96 5.90
C MET A 66 7.28 9.25 6.40
N ASN A 67 7.24 8.60 7.57
CA ASN A 67 8.34 7.80 8.09
C ASN A 67 8.71 6.62 7.18
N LEU A 68 7.82 6.19 6.27
CA LEU A 68 8.16 5.17 5.26
C LEU A 68 9.34 5.59 4.37
N LEU A 69 9.56 6.90 4.19
CA LEU A 69 10.68 7.45 3.42
C LEU A 69 12.05 7.26 4.09
N HIS A 70 12.08 6.86 5.37
CA HIS A 70 13.32 6.57 6.11
C HIS A 70 13.77 5.11 5.96
N LEU A 71 12.98 4.28 5.28
CA LEU A 71 13.39 2.93 4.91
C LEU A 71 14.53 2.97 3.88
N ALA A 72 15.39 1.96 3.88
CA ALA A 72 16.43 1.80 2.89
C ALA A 72 15.81 1.78 1.47
N PRO A 73 16.45 2.41 0.46
CA PRO A 73 15.86 2.55 -0.87
C PRO A 73 15.38 1.22 -1.48
N ASP A 74 16.17 0.16 -1.33
CA ASP A 74 15.83 -1.18 -1.81
C ASP A 74 14.61 -1.79 -1.11
N ILE A 75 14.32 -1.40 0.14
CA ILE A 75 13.11 -1.81 0.86
C ILE A 75 11.90 -1.01 0.35
N GLN A 76 12.08 0.28 0.04
CA GLN A 76 11.00 1.10 -0.53
C GLN A 76 10.54 0.54 -1.87
N GLU A 77 11.49 0.18 -2.75
CA GLU A 77 11.22 -0.49 -4.03
C GLU A 77 10.48 -1.82 -3.83
N GLN A 78 10.98 -2.68 -2.94
CA GLN A 78 10.32 -3.96 -2.64
C GLN A 78 8.89 -3.79 -2.11
N ILE A 79 8.59 -2.72 -1.37
CA ILE A 79 7.24 -2.41 -0.90
C ILE A 79 6.32 -2.03 -2.07
N LEU A 80 6.83 -1.27 -3.05
CA LEU A 80 6.09 -0.88 -4.24
C LEU A 80 5.82 -2.08 -5.16
N ASP A 81 6.77 -3.02 -5.24
CA ASP A 81 6.71 -4.23 -6.07
C ASP A 81 6.04 -5.43 -5.38
N LEU A 82 5.42 -5.23 -4.22
CA LEU A 82 4.71 -6.31 -3.55
C LEU A 82 3.59 -6.89 -4.45
N PRO A 83 3.44 -8.23 -4.47
CA PRO A 83 2.43 -8.86 -5.29
C PRO A 83 1.02 -8.43 -4.84
N ALA A 84 0.10 -8.41 -5.81
CA ALA A 84 -1.30 -8.18 -5.55
C ALA A 84 -1.85 -9.23 -4.56
N VAL A 85 -2.64 -8.78 -3.59
CA VAL A 85 -3.23 -9.63 -2.54
C VAL A 85 -4.51 -10.28 -3.08
N PRO A 86 -4.56 -11.60 -3.31
CA PRO A 86 -5.71 -12.24 -3.95
C PRO A 86 -6.98 -12.15 -3.10
N LYS A 87 -6.88 -12.54 -1.82
CA LYS A 87 -7.95 -12.45 -0.81
C LYS A 87 -7.31 -12.33 0.58
N GLY A 88 -8.02 -11.75 1.55
CA GLY A 88 -7.58 -11.68 2.93
C GLY A 88 -6.74 -10.45 3.30
N ARG A 89 -6.05 -10.56 4.44
CA ARG A 89 -5.24 -9.48 5.04
C ARG A 89 -3.96 -9.26 4.23
N ASP A 90 -3.40 -8.04 4.33
CA ASP A 90 -2.08 -7.78 3.75
C ASP A 90 -1.02 -8.64 4.47
N PRO A 91 -0.11 -9.30 3.73
CA PRO A 91 0.97 -10.07 4.34
C PRO A 91 1.88 -9.17 5.19
N ILE A 92 2.09 -7.94 4.72
CA ILE A 92 2.89 -6.93 5.42
C ILE A 92 2.00 -5.73 5.72
N THR A 93 1.87 -5.41 7.01
CA THR A 93 1.11 -4.25 7.48
C THR A 93 2.02 -3.07 7.76
N GLU A 94 1.49 -1.85 7.65
CA GLU A 94 2.25 -0.64 8.03
C GLU A 94 2.74 -0.68 9.47
N ARG A 95 1.97 -1.28 10.40
CA ARG A 95 2.38 -1.45 11.80
C ARG A 95 3.67 -2.27 11.94
N ALA A 96 3.85 -3.30 11.10
CA ALA A 96 5.06 -4.12 11.09
C ALA A 96 6.29 -3.33 10.59
N LEU A 97 6.09 -2.28 9.79
CA LEU A 97 7.18 -1.46 9.25
C LEU A 97 7.64 -0.35 10.18
N ARG A 98 6.81 0.09 11.13
CA ARG A 98 7.19 1.16 12.08
C ARG A 98 8.53 0.93 12.77
N PRO A 99 8.82 -0.25 13.37
CA PRO A 99 10.12 -0.47 13.99
C PRO A 99 11.28 -0.50 12.98
N ILE A 100 11.02 -0.94 11.74
CA ILE A 100 12.03 -0.96 10.67
C ILE A 100 12.35 0.48 10.24
N ALA A 101 11.32 1.30 10.01
CA ALA A 101 11.49 2.71 9.64
C ALA A 101 12.14 3.55 10.75
N ALA A 102 12.03 3.14 12.02
CA ALA A 102 12.65 3.81 13.15
C ALA A 102 14.13 3.41 13.36
N GLU A 103 14.62 2.37 12.69
CA GLU A 103 16.00 1.90 12.81
C GLU A 103 16.94 2.75 11.93
N PRO A 104 17.94 3.46 12.49
CA PRO A 104 18.84 4.32 11.70
C PRO A 104 19.78 3.56 10.77
N SER A 105 20.14 2.31 11.08
CA SER A 105 21.05 1.51 10.25
C SER A 105 20.31 0.76 9.16
N TRP A 106 20.54 1.10 7.89
CA TRP A 106 19.98 0.36 6.75
C TRP A 106 20.36 -1.13 6.74
N THR A 107 21.53 -1.51 7.25
CA THR A 107 21.91 -2.93 7.40
C THR A 107 20.97 -3.64 8.37
N ARG A 108 20.65 -3.02 9.51
CA ARG A 108 19.70 -3.56 10.50
C ARG A 108 18.27 -3.54 9.96
N GLN A 109 17.88 -2.50 9.22
CA GLN A 109 16.59 -2.46 8.53
C GLN A 109 16.43 -3.65 7.58
N ARG A 110 17.42 -3.93 6.73
CA ARG A 110 17.38 -5.06 5.78
C ARG A 110 17.26 -6.40 6.50
N SER A 111 17.98 -6.60 7.60
CA SER A 111 17.85 -7.80 8.42
C SER A 111 16.44 -7.95 9.01
N ALA A 112 15.88 -6.87 9.58
CA ALA A 112 14.52 -6.87 10.12
C ALA A 112 13.44 -7.07 9.04
N TRP A 113 13.63 -6.47 7.86
CA TRP A 113 12.74 -6.63 6.70
C TRP A 113 12.68 -8.07 6.21
N ARG A 114 13.83 -8.75 6.09
CA ARG A 114 13.85 -10.19 5.73
C ARG A 114 13.10 -11.03 6.77
N ALA A 115 13.30 -10.75 8.06
CA ALA A 115 12.59 -11.45 9.13
C ALA A 115 11.07 -11.21 9.07
N ALA A 116 10.64 -9.99 8.79
CA ALA A 116 9.23 -9.63 8.65
C ALA A 116 8.54 -10.26 7.43
N ARG A 117 9.31 -10.55 6.37
CA ARG A 117 8.81 -11.25 5.17
C ARG A 117 8.67 -12.76 5.31
N ASN A 118 9.39 -13.36 6.27
CA ASN A 118 9.44 -14.81 6.44
C ASN A 118 8.40 -15.34 7.45
N HIS A 119 7.61 -14.45 8.07
CA HIS A 119 6.59 -14.79 9.06
C HIS A 119 5.22 -14.90 8.37
N ASP A 120 5.09 -15.88 7.47
CA ASP A 120 3.84 -16.33 6.84
C ASP A 120 3.38 -17.65 7.47
#